data_AF-A0A257Z1B5-F1
#
_entry.id   AF-A0A257Z1B5-F1
#
_cell.length_a   1.000
_cell.length_b   1.000
_cell.length_c   1.000
_cell.angle_alpha   90.00
_cell.angle_beta   90.00
_cell.angle_gamma   90.00
#
_symmetry.space_group_name_H-M   'P 1'
#
loop_
_entity.id
_entity.type
_entity.pdbx_description
1 polymer ?
#
loop_
_entity_poly.entity_id
_entity_poly.type
_entity_poly.pdbx_seq_one_letter_code
_entity_poly.pdbx_strand_id
1 'polypeptide(L)'
;MAAADLIAGQPQAGDLLVVIGDTQGHLGQSALLAEAFGIEAGPPPPVDLAAEIASAKTLLANRKLVQAARDLGDGGLALTAFRMADAAGLGLMLRSGDIGQLFGEDQARYLVAIRPGDLPNVQAQGVRVTEVGTLGGDTVTLGTDTAPLAELSKLYRTAFATALGV
;
A
#
# COMPACT_ATOMS: atom_id res chain seq x y z
N MET A 1 11.17 11.68 21.71
CA MET A 1 11.40 10.79 20.55
C MET A 1 12.62 11.31 19.82
N ALA A 2 13.67 10.51 19.63
CA ALA A 2 14.89 10.99 18.97
C ALA A 2 14.64 11.12 17.45
N ALA A 3 15.38 11.99 16.75
CA ALA A 3 15.27 12.10 15.29
C ALA A 3 15.53 10.75 14.58
N ALA A 4 16.33 9.87 15.19
CA ALA A 4 16.61 8.51 14.73
C ALA A 4 15.44 7.52 14.90
N ASP A 5 14.34 7.91 15.56
CA ASP A 5 13.13 7.09 15.73
C ASP A 5 12.01 7.47 14.73
N LEU A 6 12.25 8.45 13.85
CA LEU A 6 11.27 8.95 12.88
C LEU A 6 11.20 8.05 11.64
N ILE A 7 9.99 7.67 11.23
CA ILE A 7 9.74 7.16 9.87
C ILE A 7 9.72 8.38 8.95
N ALA A 8 10.79 8.56 8.17
CA ALA A 8 10.97 9.77 7.35
C ALA A 8 9.97 9.86 6.18
N GLY A 9 9.30 8.75 5.82
CA GLY A 9 8.35 8.71 4.71
C GLY A 9 9.03 8.79 3.34
N GLN A 10 10.30 8.39 3.27
CA GLN A 10 11.14 8.47 2.07
C GLN A 10 11.67 7.08 1.73
N PRO A 11 10.90 6.29 0.97
CA PRO A 11 11.41 5.02 0.46
C PRO A 11 12.50 5.26 -0.58
N GLN A 12 13.36 4.27 -0.79
CA GLN A 12 14.48 4.30 -1.72
C GLN A 12 14.32 3.25 -2.81
N ALA A 13 15.01 3.45 -3.94
CA ALA A 13 15.09 2.43 -4.98
C ALA A 13 15.71 1.14 -4.42
N GLY A 14 15.06 0.00 -4.66
CA GLY A 14 15.43 -1.31 -4.13
C GLY A 14 14.77 -1.67 -2.80
N ASP A 15 14.02 -0.76 -2.16
CA ASP A 15 13.22 -1.12 -0.99
C ASP A 15 12.12 -2.12 -1.36
N LEU A 16 11.89 -3.08 -0.46
CA LEU A 16 10.77 -4.01 -0.53
C LEU A 16 9.51 -3.33 0.00
N LEU A 17 8.38 -3.64 -0.63
CA LEU A 17 7.05 -3.34 -0.11
C LEU A 17 6.49 -4.56 0.59
N VAL A 18 6.05 -4.36 1.82
CA VAL A 18 5.55 -5.41 2.69
C VAL A 18 4.24 -4.98 3.33
N VAL A 19 3.27 -5.89 3.38
CA VAL A 19 2.01 -5.68 4.11
C VAL A 19 2.12 -6.35 5.48
N ILE A 20 1.89 -5.57 6.53
CA ILE A 20 1.65 -6.04 7.90
C ILE A 20 0.13 -6.14 8.08
N GLY A 21 -0.36 -7.32 8.43
CA GLY A 21 -1.79 -7.64 8.50
C GLY A 21 -2.20 -8.69 7.46
N ASP A 22 -3.46 -9.11 7.51
CA ASP A 22 -3.99 -10.16 6.64
C ASP A 22 -4.84 -9.59 5.50
N THR A 23 -4.67 -10.13 4.29
CA THR A 23 -5.41 -9.70 3.09
C THR A 23 -6.36 -10.81 2.69
N GLN A 24 -7.66 -10.54 2.82
CA GLN A 24 -8.73 -11.45 2.43
C GLN A 24 -9.33 -11.06 1.08
N GLY A 25 -9.17 -9.79 0.68
CA GLY A 25 -9.65 -9.26 -0.60
C GLY A 25 -11.10 -8.79 -0.55
N HIS A 26 -11.53 -8.16 0.54
CA HIS A 26 -12.89 -7.63 0.67
C HIS A 26 -13.16 -6.50 -0.33
N LEU A 27 -14.08 -6.73 -1.27
CA LEU A 27 -14.47 -5.76 -2.31
C LEU A 27 -15.84 -5.10 -2.06
N GLY A 28 -16.64 -5.61 -1.12
CA GLY A 28 -17.96 -5.03 -0.83
C GLY A 28 -17.84 -3.60 -0.33
N GLN A 29 -18.62 -2.68 -0.91
CA GLN A 29 -18.52 -1.23 -0.66
C GLN A 29 -17.12 -0.62 -0.94
N SER A 30 -16.29 -1.24 -1.79
CA SER A 30 -14.97 -0.70 -2.12
C SER A 30 -15.03 0.43 -3.15
N ALA A 31 -14.00 1.29 -3.15
CA ALA A 31 -13.84 2.34 -4.15
C ALA A 31 -13.75 1.78 -5.57
N LEU A 32 -13.16 0.59 -5.75
CA LEU A 32 -13.11 -0.06 -7.07
C LEU A 32 -14.52 -0.37 -7.59
N LEU A 33 -15.38 -0.98 -6.76
CA LEU A 33 -16.74 -1.31 -7.19
C LEU A 33 -17.57 -0.05 -7.49
N ALA A 34 -17.48 0.96 -6.62
CA ALA A 34 -18.20 2.21 -6.81
C ALA A 34 -17.74 2.94 -8.08
N GLU A 35 -16.44 3.19 -8.23
CA GLU A 35 -15.92 4.10 -9.26
C GLU A 35 -15.73 3.43 -10.62
N ALA A 36 -15.28 2.16 -10.67
CA ALA A 36 -15.03 1.48 -11.94
C ALA A 36 -16.26 0.75 -12.48
N PHE A 37 -17.18 0.32 -11.58
CA PHE A 37 -18.32 -0.51 -11.97
C PHE A 37 -19.69 0.11 -11.64
N GLY A 38 -19.76 1.20 -10.87
CA GLY A 38 -21.03 1.80 -10.44
C GLY A 38 -21.83 0.90 -9.50
N ILE A 39 -21.14 0.03 -8.75
CA ILE A 39 -21.74 -0.97 -7.86
C ILE A 39 -21.50 -0.58 -6.40
N GLU A 40 -22.57 -0.21 -5.70
CA GLU A 40 -22.58 0.03 -4.25
C GLU A 40 -23.29 -1.12 -3.52
N ALA A 41 -22.66 -2.30 -3.51
CA ALA A 41 -23.26 -3.52 -3.00
C ALA A 41 -22.33 -4.29 -2.04
N GLY A 42 -22.95 -5.13 -1.22
CA GLY A 42 -22.27 -5.93 -0.20
C GLY A 42 -22.13 -5.22 1.15
N PRO A 43 -21.67 -5.95 2.19
CA PRO A 43 -21.35 -5.32 3.47
C PRO A 43 -20.03 -4.54 3.37
N PRO A 44 -19.82 -3.52 4.23
CA PRO A 44 -18.50 -2.93 4.43
C PRO A 44 -17.53 -3.96 5.02
N PRO A 45 -16.20 -3.73 4.91
CA PRO A 45 -15.20 -4.64 5.46
C PRO A 45 -15.38 -4.79 6.99
N PRO A 46 -15.28 -6.01 7.53
CA PRO A 46 -15.41 -6.23 8.96
C PRO A 46 -14.26 -5.58 9.74
N VAL A 47 -14.57 -5.07 10.94
CA VAL A 47 -13.58 -4.44 11.83
C VAL A 47 -13.21 -5.39 12.96
N ASP A 48 -11.92 -5.73 13.06
CA ASP A 48 -11.34 -6.45 14.19
C ASP A 48 -10.31 -5.56 14.90
N LEU A 49 -10.69 -5.00 16.05
CA LEU A 49 -9.84 -4.11 16.83
C LEU A 49 -8.63 -4.83 17.44
N ALA A 50 -8.72 -6.14 17.70
CA ALA A 50 -7.59 -6.90 18.21
C ALA A 50 -6.54 -7.09 17.11
N ALA A 51 -6.98 -7.37 15.88
CA ALA A 51 -6.10 -7.39 14.71
C ALA A 51 -5.48 -6.00 14.46
N GLU A 52 -6.26 -4.92 14.54
CA GLU A 52 -5.79 -3.54 14.38
C GLU A 52 -4.65 -3.21 15.37
N ILE A 53 -4.87 -3.49 16.66
CA ILE A 53 -3.88 -3.28 17.71
C ILE A 53 -2.63 -4.14 17.46
N ALA A 54 -2.79 -5.38 17.03
CA ALA A 54 -1.67 -6.28 16.76
C ALA A 54 -0.81 -5.76 15.60
N SER A 55 -1.42 -5.42 14.46
CA SER A 55 -0.74 -4.86 13.29
C SER A 55 -0.03 -3.55 13.62
N ALA A 56 -0.70 -2.63 14.32
CA ALA A 56 -0.12 -1.35 14.73
C ALA A 56 1.07 -1.53 15.69
N LYS A 57 0.99 -2.47 16.64
CA LYS A 57 2.11 -2.80 17.54
C LYS A 57 3.29 -3.38 16.77
N THR A 58 3.05 -4.24 15.77
CA THR A 58 4.10 -4.77 14.92
C THR A 58 4.79 -3.68 14.10
N LEU A 59 4.04 -2.74 13.53
CA LEU A 59 4.60 -1.56 12.87
C LEU A 59 5.46 -0.74 13.85
N LEU A 60 4.92 -0.41 15.03
CA LEU A 60 5.60 0.42 16.02
C LEU A 60 6.90 -0.22 16.53
N ALA A 61 6.89 -1.54 16.74
CA ALA A 61 8.07 -2.29 17.17
C ALA A 61 9.19 -2.27 16.12
N ASN A 62 8.83 -2.24 14.83
CA ASN A 62 9.78 -2.24 13.72
C ASN A 62 10.07 -0.85 13.13
N ARG A 63 9.57 0.23 13.73
CA ARG A 63 9.67 1.62 13.20
C ARG A 63 11.06 2.06 12.74
N LYS A 64 12.14 1.52 13.31
CA LYS A 64 13.53 1.85 12.92
C LYS A 64 14.00 1.18 11.62
N LEU A 65 13.29 0.15 11.19
CA LEU A 65 13.55 -0.59 9.95
C LEU A 65 12.69 -0.08 8.79
N VAL A 66 11.74 0.82 9.09
CA VAL A 66 10.71 1.29 8.16
C VAL A 66 11.11 2.63 7.56
N GLN A 67 11.21 2.67 6.24
CA GLN A 67 11.58 3.84 5.46
C GLN A 67 10.34 4.72 5.18
N ALA A 68 9.21 4.06 4.92
CA ALA A 68 7.89 4.68 4.77
C ALA A 68 6.79 3.70 5.19
N ALA A 69 5.67 4.22 5.68
CA ALA A 69 4.50 3.45 6.06
C ALA A 69 3.21 4.20 5.71
N ARG A 70 2.18 3.47 5.29
CA ARG A 70 0.80 3.94 5.17
C ARG A 70 -0.18 2.82 5.50
N ASP A 71 -1.33 3.18 6.02
CA ASP A 71 -2.50 2.33 6.09
C ASP A 71 -3.04 2.01 4.68
N LEU A 72 -3.74 0.88 4.56
CA LEU A 72 -4.51 0.54 3.35
C LEU A 72 -5.97 0.91 3.59
N GLY A 73 -6.52 1.76 2.73
CA GLY A 73 -7.93 2.15 2.73
C GLY A 73 -8.46 2.15 1.31
N ASP A 74 -9.24 3.18 0.95
CA ASP A 74 -9.85 3.34 -0.36
C ASP A 74 -8.85 3.13 -1.51
N GLY A 75 -9.21 2.27 -2.46
CA GLY A 75 -8.35 1.88 -3.59
C GLY A 75 -7.28 0.83 -3.26
N GLY A 76 -7.25 0.35 -2.02
CA GLY A 76 -6.49 -0.82 -1.58
C GLY A 76 -4.97 -0.70 -1.70
N LEU A 77 -4.33 -1.86 -1.82
CA LEU A 77 -2.87 -1.99 -1.93
C LEU A 77 -2.32 -1.24 -3.15
N ALA A 78 -2.98 -1.34 -4.31
CA ALA A 78 -2.53 -0.76 -5.56
C ALA A 78 -2.42 0.77 -5.46
N LEU A 79 -3.48 1.44 -4.99
CA LEU A 79 -3.48 2.90 -4.87
C LEU A 79 -2.52 3.36 -3.77
N THR A 80 -2.48 2.68 -2.61
CA THR A 80 -1.56 3.03 -1.53
C THR A 80 -0.09 2.91 -1.96
N ALA A 81 0.27 1.82 -2.65
CA ALA A 81 1.61 1.62 -3.17
C ALA A 81 1.97 2.65 -4.25
N PHE A 82 1.05 2.92 -5.19
CA PHE A 82 1.23 3.96 -6.20
C PHE A 82 1.49 5.33 -5.55
N ARG A 83 0.73 5.72 -4.53
CA ARG A 83 0.91 7.00 -3.83
C ARG A 83 2.24 7.08 -3.08
N MET A 84 2.83 5.95 -2.67
CA MET A 84 4.20 5.94 -2.11
C MET A 84 5.23 6.13 -3.22
N ALA A 85 5.08 5.40 -4.33
CA ALA A 85 5.91 5.50 -5.52
C ALA A 85 5.92 6.92 -6.11
N ASP A 86 4.76 7.51 -6.37
CA ASP A 86 4.60 8.87 -6.90
C ASP A 86 5.19 9.94 -5.98
N ALA A 87 5.07 9.78 -4.65
CA ALA A 87 5.67 10.71 -3.71
C ALA A 87 7.21 10.67 -3.72
N ALA A 88 7.79 9.50 -4.01
CA ALA A 88 9.22 9.29 -4.07
C ALA A 88 9.82 9.47 -5.48
N GLY A 89 8.98 9.55 -6.52
CA GLY A 89 9.43 9.55 -7.91
C GLY A 89 10.07 8.22 -8.33
N LEU A 90 9.62 7.11 -7.74
CA LEU A 90 10.13 5.76 -8.00
C LEU A 90 9.05 4.91 -8.66
N GLY A 91 9.44 4.06 -9.61
CA GLY A 91 8.58 3.01 -10.13
C GLY A 91 8.16 2.01 -9.04
N LEU A 92 7.18 1.18 -9.37
CA LEU A 92 6.53 0.24 -8.48
C LEU A 92 6.34 -1.10 -9.20
N MET A 93 6.66 -2.20 -8.53
CA MET A 93 6.27 -3.55 -8.95
C MET A 93 5.50 -4.21 -7.82
N LEU A 94 4.21 -4.48 -8.01
CA LEU A 94 3.44 -5.40 -7.18
C LEU A 94 3.34 -6.75 -7.89
N ARG A 95 3.64 -7.83 -7.16
CA ARG A 95 3.71 -9.19 -7.75
C ARG A 95 2.37 -9.74 -8.19
N SER A 96 1.31 -9.39 -7.49
CA SER A 96 -0.02 -9.91 -7.75
C SER A 96 -0.74 -9.08 -8.81
N GLY A 97 -1.46 -9.76 -9.70
CA GLY A 97 -2.50 -9.17 -10.55
C GLY A 97 -3.91 -9.46 -10.05
N ASP A 98 -4.06 -10.12 -8.89
CA ASP A 98 -5.37 -10.47 -8.34
C ASP A 98 -6.10 -9.22 -7.83
N ILE A 99 -7.34 -9.04 -8.29
CA ILE A 99 -8.14 -7.86 -7.99
C ILE A 99 -8.43 -7.74 -6.49
N GLY A 100 -8.72 -8.86 -5.80
CA GLY A 100 -8.96 -8.85 -4.36
C GLY A 100 -7.73 -8.42 -3.58
N GLN A 101 -6.55 -8.93 -3.95
CA GLN A 101 -5.30 -8.54 -3.31
C GLN A 101 -4.90 -7.08 -3.58
N LEU A 102 -5.14 -6.60 -4.80
CA LEU A 102 -4.74 -5.25 -5.23
C LEU A 102 -5.69 -4.17 -4.72
N PHE A 103 -7.00 -4.42 -4.77
CA PHE A 103 -8.02 -3.40 -4.55
C PHE A 103 -8.97 -3.72 -3.39
N GLY A 104 -8.82 -4.87 -2.73
CA GLY A 104 -9.57 -5.18 -1.52
C GLY A 104 -9.22 -4.21 -0.40
N GLU A 105 -10.24 -3.82 0.37
CA GLU A 105 -10.17 -2.76 1.39
C GLU A 105 -10.28 -3.33 2.81
N ASP A 106 -9.70 -4.52 3.03
CA ASP A 106 -9.60 -5.14 4.35
C ASP A 106 -8.91 -4.19 5.37
N GLN A 107 -9.43 -4.18 6.59
CA GLN A 107 -8.95 -3.37 7.72
C GLN A 107 -7.70 -3.98 8.39
N ALA A 108 -7.09 -3.27 9.36
CA ALA A 108 -5.93 -3.73 10.13
C ALA A 108 -4.67 -4.05 9.30
N ARG A 109 -4.46 -3.31 8.21
CA ARG A 109 -3.32 -3.48 7.31
C ARG A 109 -2.50 -2.21 7.12
N TYR A 110 -1.19 -2.40 7.07
CA TYR A 110 -0.21 -1.35 6.81
C TYR A 110 0.74 -1.79 5.71
N LEU A 111 0.91 -0.95 4.69
CA LEU A 111 1.98 -1.08 3.71
C LEU A 111 3.21 -0.39 4.28
N VAL A 112 4.35 -1.08 4.25
CA VAL A 112 5.64 -0.54 4.68
C VAL A 112 6.69 -0.75 3.60
N ALA A 113 7.57 0.23 3.44
CA ALA A 113 8.80 0.13 2.67
C ALA A 113 9.97 -0.16 3.62
N ILE A 114 10.72 -1.23 3.35
CA ILE A 114 11.86 -1.67 4.16
C ILE A 114 13.03 -2.08 3.26
N ARG A 115 14.24 -2.11 3.81
CA ARG A 115 15.39 -2.67 3.07
C ARG A 115 15.25 -4.18 2.94
N PRO A 116 15.73 -4.81 1.84
CA PRO A 116 15.64 -6.26 1.66
C PRO A 116 16.17 -7.11 2.82
N GLY A 117 17.25 -6.68 3.47
CA GLY A 117 17.84 -7.38 4.61
C GLY A 117 17.02 -7.34 5.90
N ASP A 118 16.02 -6.45 5.99
CA ASP A 118 15.23 -6.23 7.20
C ASP A 118 13.95 -7.09 7.24
N LEU A 119 13.54 -7.71 6.13
CA LEU A 119 12.32 -8.52 6.05
C LEU A 119 12.23 -9.62 7.14
N PRO A 120 13.28 -10.42 7.41
CA PRO A 120 13.22 -11.44 8.46
C PRO A 120 12.96 -10.86 9.86
N ASN A 121 13.42 -9.64 10.13
CA ASN A 121 13.22 -8.98 11.43
C ASN A 121 11.77 -8.54 11.60
N VAL A 122 11.16 -8.00 10.53
CA VAL A 122 9.75 -7.58 10.55
C VAL A 122 8.81 -8.79 10.67
N GLN A 123 9.16 -9.91 10.03
CA GLN A 123 8.40 -11.17 10.07
C GLN A 123 8.46 -11.92 11.39
N ALA A 124 9.41 -11.61 12.28
CA ALA A 124 9.60 -12.33 13.54
C ALA A 124 8.46 -12.12 14.57
N GLN A 125 7.46 -11.30 14.25
CA GLN A 125 6.34 -10.99 15.14
C GLN A 125 5.08 -11.73 14.70
N GLY A 126 4.23 -12.14 15.65
CA GLY A 126 3.08 -13.03 15.43
C GLY A 126 1.92 -12.50 14.57
N VAL A 127 2.13 -11.42 13.81
CA VAL A 127 1.19 -10.91 12.80
C VAL A 127 1.68 -11.33 11.41
N ARG A 128 0.77 -11.58 10.48
CA ARG A 128 1.15 -11.91 9.10
C ARG A 128 1.89 -10.73 8.46
N VAL A 129 3.05 -11.01 7.89
CA VAL A 129 3.89 -10.03 7.18
C VAL A 129 4.27 -10.61 5.82
N THR A 130 3.75 -10.00 4.75
CA THR A 130 3.85 -10.52 3.38
C THR A 130 4.57 -9.53 2.50
N GLU A 131 5.64 -9.97 1.82
CA GLU A 131 6.29 -9.17 0.80
C GLU A 131 5.42 -9.13 -0.47
N VAL A 132 4.98 -7.93 -0.86
CA VAL A 132 4.03 -7.74 -1.97
C VAL A 132 4.67 -7.14 -3.21
N GLY A 133 5.83 -6.49 -3.07
CA GLY A 133 6.44 -5.80 -4.19
C GLY A 133 7.77 -5.14 -3.89
N THR A 134 8.21 -4.27 -4.81
CA THR A 134 9.45 -3.51 -4.72
C THR A 134 9.27 -2.11 -5.33
N LEU A 135 10.11 -1.17 -4.91
CA LEU A 135 10.18 0.18 -5.47
C LEU A 135 11.46 0.36 -6.31
N GLY A 136 11.34 1.03 -7.45
CA GLY A 136 12.45 1.31 -8.35
C GLY A 136 12.03 1.40 -9.81
N GLY A 137 12.90 1.96 -10.66
CA GLY A 137 12.60 2.21 -12.07
C GLY A 137 11.65 3.40 -12.26
N ASP A 138 10.94 3.40 -13.39
CA ASP A 138 10.08 4.49 -13.86
C ASP A 138 8.70 4.00 -14.33
N THR A 139 8.35 2.74 -14.05
CA THR A 139 7.08 2.11 -14.40
C THR A 139 6.30 1.67 -13.18
N VAL A 140 4.98 1.61 -13.29
CA VAL A 140 4.10 0.96 -12.33
C VAL A 140 3.62 -0.35 -12.94
N THR A 141 3.90 -1.46 -12.26
CA THR A 141 3.54 -2.82 -12.67
C THR A 141 2.67 -3.48 -11.62
N LEU A 142 1.52 -4.00 -12.04
CA LEU A 142 0.57 -4.76 -11.23
C LEU A 142 0.43 -6.15 -11.86
N GLY A 143 1.10 -7.15 -11.29
CA GLY A 143 1.18 -8.49 -11.88
C GLY A 143 1.93 -8.45 -13.21
N THR A 144 1.20 -8.56 -14.32
CA THR A 144 1.76 -8.48 -15.68
C THR A 144 1.48 -7.14 -16.38
N ASP A 145 0.55 -6.35 -15.88
CA ASP A 145 0.16 -5.09 -16.50
C ASP A 145 1.11 -3.97 -16.08
N THR A 146 1.60 -3.20 -17.05
CA THR A 146 2.62 -2.17 -16.82
C THR A 146 2.24 -0.87 -17.51
N ALA A 147 2.46 0.26 -16.83
CA ALA A 147 2.33 1.60 -17.40
C ALA A 147 3.47 2.53 -16.92
N PRO A 148 3.82 3.59 -17.67
CA PRO A 148 4.79 4.58 -17.22
C PRO A 148 4.31 5.32 -15.98
N LEU A 149 5.18 5.47 -14.97
CA LEU A 149 4.86 6.23 -13.75
C LEU A 149 4.47 7.67 -14.10
N ALA A 150 5.19 8.31 -15.02
CA ALA A 150 4.97 9.70 -15.39
C ALA A 150 3.54 9.97 -15.90
N GLU A 151 2.96 9.02 -16.64
CA GLU A 151 1.58 9.15 -17.16
C GLU A 151 0.56 9.05 -16.03
N LEU A 152 0.72 8.05 -15.16
CA LEU A 152 -0.17 7.85 -13.99
C LEU A 152 -0.05 8.99 -12.97
N SER A 153 1.18 9.46 -12.69
CA SER A 153 1.45 10.61 -11.83
C SER A 153 0.79 11.88 -12.35
N LYS A 154 0.87 12.12 -13.67
CA LYS A 154 0.18 13.26 -14.30
C LYS A 154 -1.31 13.14 -14.09
N LEU A 155 -1.91 11.99 -14.44
CA LEU A 155 -3.34 11.74 -14.26
C LEU A 155 -3.78 11.99 -12.81
N TYR A 156 -3.09 11.38 -11.85
CA TYR A 156 -3.40 11.49 -10.41
C TYR A 156 -3.35 12.94 -9.92
N ARG A 157 -2.29 13.68 -10.27
CA ARG A 157 -2.07 15.05 -9.76
C ARG A 157 -3.01 16.08 -10.40
N THR A 158 -3.48 15.84 -11.62
CA THR A 158 -4.40 16.74 -12.33
C THR A 158 -5.87 16.40 -12.12
N ALA A 159 -6.21 15.18 -11.69
CA ALA A 159 -7.59 14.70 -11.62
C ALA A 159 -8.54 15.67 -10.88
N PHE A 160 -8.11 16.19 -9.74
CA PHE A 160 -8.92 17.15 -8.97
C PHE A 160 -9.15 18.47 -9.70
N ALA A 161 -8.09 19.04 -10.29
CA ALA A 161 -8.17 20.29 -11.06
C ALA A 161 -9.10 20.10 -12.27
N THR A 162 -8.92 19.01 -13.03
CA THR A 162 -9.79 18.62 -14.14
C THR A 162 -11.25 18.47 -13.72
N ALA A 163 -11.53 17.81 -12.59
CA ALA A 163 -12.89 17.62 -12.08
C ALA A 163 -13.60 18.95 -11.74
N LEU A 164 -12.83 19.97 -11.36
CA LEU A 164 -13.33 21.32 -11.10
C LEU A 164 -13.30 22.24 -12.33
N GLY A 165 -12.71 21.79 -13.44
CA GLY A 165 -12.54 22.59 -14.66
C GLY A 165 -11.52 23.73 -14.54
N VAL A 166 -10.49 23.56 -13.69
CA VAL A 166 -9.40 24.53 -13.47
C VAL A 166 -8.02 24.00 -13.85
#